data_AF-A0A6N4X636-F1
#
_entry.id   AF-A0A6N4X636-F1
#
_cell.length_a   1.000
_cell.length_b   1.000
_cell.length_c   1.000
_cell.angle_alpha   90.00
_cell.angle_beta   90.00
_cell.angle_gamma   90.00
#
_symmetry.space_group_name_H-M   'P 1'
#
loop_
_entity.id
_entity.type
_entity.pdbx_description
1 polymer ?
#
loop_
_entity_poly.entity_id
_entity_poly.type
_entity_poly.pdbx_seq_one_letter_code
_entity_poly.pdbx_strand_id
1 'polypeptide(L)' 'MSFPTDDAVMKSVYLALKEATKKWTMSIRNWGIVLNQFMLIFEKRLRL' A
#
# COMPACT_ATOMS: atom_id res chain seq x y z
N MET A 1 12.03 -23.96 3.62
CA MET A 1 11.39 -23.60 4.91
C MET A 1 9.93 -24.00 4.81
N SER A 2 9.45 -24.90 5.67
CA SER A 2 8.03 -25.28 5.71
C SER A 2 7.40 -24.66 6.95
N PHE A 3 6.24 -24.03 6.79
CA PHE A 3 5.43 -23.61 7.92
C PHE A 3 4.57 -24.78 8.41
N PRO A 4 4.27 -24.85 9.72
CA PRO A 4 3.53 -25.98 10.29
C PRO A 4 2.02 -25.94 10.02
N THR A 5 1.46 -24.76 9.76
CA THR A 5 0.03 -24.55 9.41
C THR A 5 -0.11 -23.33 8.49
N ASP A 6 -1.24 -23.24 7.78
CA ASP A 6 -1.56 -22.08 6.94
C ASP A 6 -1.64 -20.79 7.76
N ASP A 7 -2.19 -20.86 8.98
CA ASP A 7 -2.23 -19.73 9.91
C ASP A 7 -0.83 -19.21 10.27
N ALA A 8 0.15 -20.11 10.41
CA ALA A 8 1.53 -19.72 10.68
C ALA A 8 2.15 -18.98 9.50
N VAL A 9 1.87 -19.41 8.26
CA VAL A 9 2.27 -18.69 7.05
C VAL A 9 1.64 -17.30 7.03
N MET A 10 0.33 -17.21 7.23
CA MET A 10 -0.42 -15.96 7.17
C MET A 10 0.09 -14.96 8.21
N LYS A 11 0.34 -15.44 9.44
CA LYS A 11 0.91 -14.60 10.52
C LYS A 11 2.30 -14.09 10.16
N SER A 12 3.14 -14.90 9.54
CA SER A 12 4.50 -14.48 9.17
C SER A 12 4.46 -13.34 8.13
N VAL A 13 3.60 -13.46 7.10
CA VAL A 13 3.42 -12.43 6.08
C VAL A 13 2.85 -11.15 6.68
N TYR A 14 1.83 -11.27 7.53
CA TYR A 14 1.23 -10.13 8.22
C TYR A 14 2.27 -9.36 9.06
N LEU A 15 3.06 -10.07 9.87
CA LEU A 15 4.10 -9.44 10.70
C LEU A 15 5.20 -8.80 9.86
N ALA A 16 5.65 -9.47 8.80
CA ALA A 16 6.64 -8.91 7.89
C ALA A 16 6.13 -7.62 7.23
N LEU A 17 4.89 -7.60 6.74
CA LEU A 17 4.28 -6.42 6.16
C LEU A 17 4.13 -5.31 7.21
N LYS A 18 3.65 -5.64 8.42
CA LYS A 18 3.51 -4.69 9.52
C LYS A 18 4.84 -4.01 9.90
N GLU A 19 5.94 -4.75 9.92
CA GLU A 19 7.26 -4.17 10.21
C GLU A 19 7.81 -3.35 9.03
N ALA A 20 7.56 -3.79 7.79
CA ALA A 20 7.98 -3.06 6.59
C ALA A 20 7.24 -1.71 6.47
N THR A 21 5.92 -1.69 6.68
CA THR A 21 5.08 -0.49 6.53
C THR A 21 5.39 0.58 7.57
N LYS A 22 5.92 0.22 8.75
CA LYS A 22 6.40 1.22 9.74
C LYS A 22 7.44 2.18 9.18
N LYS A 23 8.22 1.77 8.17
CA LYS A 23 9.26 2.60 7.55
C LYS A 23 8.73 3.46 6.40
N TRP A 24 7.47 3.29 5.99
CA TRP A 24 6.85 4.06 4.91
C TRP A 24 6.31 5.40 5.41
N THR A 25 7.19 6.19 6.02
CA THR A 25 6.82 7.49 6.63
C THR A 25 6.97 8.66 5.67
N MET A 26 7.68 8.48 4.56
CA MET A 26 7.90 9.54 3.58
C MET A 26 6.62 9.81 2.79
N SER A 27 6.19 11.07 2.76
CA SER A 27 5.07 11.50 1.92
C SER A 27 5.38 11.31 0.44
N ILE A 28 4.33 11.10 -0.36
CA ILE A 28 4.47 10.98 -1.80
C ILE A 28 4.86 12.35 -2.36
N ARG A 29 6.01 12.42 -3.03
CA ARG A 29 6.51 13.66 -3.63
C ARG A 29 5.55 14.13 -4.73
N ASN A 30 5.24 15.42 -4.74
CA ASN A 30 4.38 16.07 -5.74
C ASN A 30 2.95 15.49 -5.83
N TRP A 31 2.42 14.92 -4.73
CA TRP A 31 1.14 14.22 -4.75
C TRP A 31 -0.03 15.06 -5.29
N GLY A 32 -0.08 16.36 -5.01
CA GLY A 32 -1.14 17.23 -5.55
C GLY A 32 -1.14 17.34 -7.08
N ILE A 33 0.05 17.41 -7.71
CA ILE A 33 0.17 17.46 -9.17
C ILE A 33 -0.26 16.12 -9.77
N VAL A 34 0.21 15.02 -9.19
CA VAL A 34 -0.17 13.66 -9.60
C VAL A 34 -1.67 13.49 -9.50
N LEU A 35 -2.28 13.88 -8.38
CA LEU A 35 -3.71 13.75 -8.16
C LEU A 35 -4.53 14.55 -9.17
N ASN A 36 -4.12 15.79 -9.49
CA ASN A 36 -4.77 16.60 -10.54
C ASN A 36 -4.73 15.91 -11.91
N GLN A 37 -3.60 15.31 -12.28
CA GLN A 37 -3.49 14.55 -13.53
C GLN A 37 -4.40 13.32 -13.51
N PHE A 38 -4.45 12.59 -12.38
CA PHE A 38 -5.35 11.44 -12.21
C PHE A 38 -6.82 11.83 -12.32
N MET A 39 -7.23 12.97 -11.75
CA MET A 39 -8.60 13.50 -11.89
C MET A 39 -8.97 13.76 -13.35
N LEU A 40 -8.06 14.34 -14.15
CA LEU A 40 -8.32 14.62 -15.56
C LEU A 40 -8.41 13.34 -16.40
N ILE A 41 -7.50 12.39 -16.17
CA ILE A 41 -7.45 11.13 -16.95
C ILE A 41 -8.63 10.21 -16.60
N PHE A 42 -9.02 10.19 -15.32
CA PHE A 42 -10.03 9.27 -14.79
C PHE A 42 -11.25 10.00 -14.20
N GLU A 43 -11.65 11.11 -14.83
CA GLU A 43 -12.72 12.02 -14.37
C GLU A 43 -14.00 11.28 -13.95
N LYS A 44 -14.38 10.24 -14.68
CA LYS A 44 -15.60 9.47 -14.40
C LYS A 44 -15.48 8.47 -13.25
N ARG A 45 -14.27 8.17 -12.79
CA ARG A 45 -13.97 7.16 -11.75
C ARG A 45 -13.53 7.79 -10.43
N LEU A 46 -12.81 8.90 -10.49
CA LEU A 46 -12.35 9.63 -9.32
C LEU A 46 -13.27 10.83 -9.09
N ARG A 47 -14.23 10.66 -8.18
CA ARG A 47 -14.98 11.77 -7.57
C ARG A 47 -14.43 11.95 -6.16
N LEU A 48 -13.68 13.01 -5.95
CA LEU A 48 -13.22 13.42 -4.62
C LEU A 48 -14.27 14.30 -3.93
#